data_AF-A0A146LII1-F1
#
_entry.id   AF-A0A146LII1-F1
#
_cell.length_a   1.000
_cell.length_b   1.000
_cell.length_c   1.000
_cell.angle_alpha   90.00
_cell.angle_beta   90.00
_cell.angle_gamma   90.00
#
_symmetry.space_group_name_H-M   'P 1'
#
loop_
_entity.id
_entity.type
_entity.pdbx_description
1 polymer ?
#
loop_
_entity_poly.entity_id
_entity_poly.type
_entity_poly.pdbx_seq_one_letter_code
_entity_poly.pdbx_strand_id
1 'polypeptide(L)'
;KIEASPKTFGFIGLGIMGSGIVKNLINSGHKINLWNRTAKKADDVKDQAEETSPGQVRTWSAPCDVVYNSDIIFSCVSDTRAAKNIVFANCGVLHQQDENS
;
A
#
# COMPACT_ATOMS: atom_id res chain seq x y z
N LYS A 1 -8.65 -22.58 -0.23
CA LYS A 1 -8.56 -21.60 0.89
C LYS A 1 -7.36 -20.73 0.56
N ILE A 2 -7.51 -19.40 0.46
CA ILE A 2 -6.35 -18.53 0.21
C ILE A 2 -5.58 -18.46 1.52
N GLU A 3 -4.28 -18.74 1.47
CA GLU A 3 -3.38 -18.58 2.61
C GLU A 3 -2.68 -17.23 2.53
N ALA A 4 -2.57 -16.56 3.68
CA ALA A 4 -1.90 -15.27 3.75
C ALA A 4 -0.41 -15.45 3.42
N SER A 5 0.06 -14.73 2.40
CA SER A 5 1.48 -14.61 2.09
C SER A 5 2.22 -13.95 3.27
N PRO A 6 3.46 -14.36 3.58
CA PRO A 6 4.29 -13.67 4.56
C PRO A 6 4.70 -12.26 4.11
N LYS A 7 4.51 -11.91 2.83
CA LYS A 7 4.82 -10.59 2.28
C LYS A 7 3.85 -9.52 2.76
N THR A 8 4.37 -8.30 2.88
CA THR A 8 3.62 -7.09 3.22
C THR A 8 3.25 -6.34 1.94
N PHE A 9 1.98 -6.00 1.80
CA PHE A 9 1.46 -5.29 0.63
C PHE A 9 1.32 -3.79 0.93
N GLY A 10 1.94 -2.96 0.10
CA GLY A 10 1.80 -1.52 0.14
C GLY A 10 0.70 -1.06 -0.80
N PHE A 11 -0.17 -0.17 -0.34
CA PHE A 11 -1.22 0.42 -1.17
C PHE A 11 -1.16 1.95 -1.08
N ILE A 12 -0.95 2.58 -2.23
CA ILE A 12 -0.82 4.03 -2.38
C ILE A 12 -2.00 4.51 -3.23
N GLY A 13 -3.00 5.10 -2.56
CA GLY A 13 -4.22 5.60 -3.17
C GLY A 13 -5.44 4.71 -2.92
N LEU A 14 -6.40 5.23 -2.15
CA LEU A 14 -7.65 4.57 -1.80
C LEU A 14 -8.82 5.17 -2.59
N GLY A 15 -8.75 5.06 -3.92
CA GLY A 15 -9.85 5.39 -4.81
C GLY A 15 -10.99 4.36 -4.74
N ILE A 16 -12.03 4.54 -5.58
CA ILE A 16 -13.18 3.60 -5.68
C ILE A 16 -12.67 2.18 -5.91
N MET A 17 -11.79 2.00 -6.90
CA MET A 17 -11.20 0.69 -7.23
C MET A 17 -10.26 0.17 -6.14
N GLY A 18 -9.36 1.03 -5.63
CA GLY A 18 -8.36 0.65 -4.63
C GLY A 18 -8.98 0.14 -3.33
N SER A 19 -10.09 0.74 -2.91
CA SER A 19 -10.79 0.33 -1.68
C SER A 19 -11.31 -1.10 -1.72
N GLY A 20 -11.79 -1.58 -2.88
CA GLY A 20 -12.26 -2.97 -3.04
C GLY A 20 -11.11 -3.98 -2.98
N ILE A 21 -9.97 -3.64 -3.58
CA ILE A 21 -8.78 -4.51 -3.56
C ILE A 21 -8.24 -4.64 -2.14
N VAL A 22 -8.11 -3.53 -1.42
CA VAL A 22 -7.64 -3.54 -0.02
C VAL A 22 -8.55 -4.38 0.86
N LYS A 23 -9.89 -4.26 0.73
CA LYS A 23 -10.83 -5.10 1.48
C LYS A 23 -10.63 -6.59 1.22
N ASN A 24 -10.40 -6.99 -0.04
CA ASN A 24 -10.15 -8.39 -0.36
C ASN A 24 -8.84 -8.90 0.24
N LEU A 25 -7.79 -8.08 0.25
CA LEU A 25 -6.51 -8.42 0.87
C LEU A 25 -6.64 -8.56 2.40
N ILE A 26 -7.43 -7.68 3.04
CA ILE A 26 -7.73 -7.76 4.47
C ILE A 26 -8.45 -9.09 4.77
N ASN A 27 -9.52 -9.38 4.04
CA ASN A 27 -10.30 -10.62 4.22
C ASN A 27 -9.49 -11.89 3.96
N SER A 28 -8.40 -11.79 3.19
CA SER A 28 -7.48 -12.90 2.90
C SER A 28 -6.37 -13.04 3.95
N GLY A 29 -6.31 -12.18 4.97
CA GLY A 29 -5.34 -12.23 6.06
C GLY A 29 -3.96 -11.62 5.74
N HIS A 30 -3.81 -10.89 4.63
CA HIS A 30 -2.53 -10.28 4.27
C HIS A 30 -2.24 -8.99 5.05
N LYS A 31 -0.97 -8.78 5.43
CA LYS A 31 -0.52 -7.54 6.04
C LYS A 31 -0.48 -6.42 5.01
N ILE A 32 -1.02 -5.25 5.37
CA ILE A 32 -1.16 -4.13 4.43
C ILE A 32 -0.67 -2.83 5.07
N ASN A 33 0.16 -2.12 4.31
CA ASN A 33 0.55 -0.73 4.57
C ASN A 33 -0.23 0.19 3.65
N LEU A 34 -0.90 1.19 4.20
CA LEU A 34 -1.76 2.11 3.47
C LEU A 34 -1.21 3.53 3.52
N TRP A 35 -1.27 4.19 2.37
CA TRP A 35 -1.20 5.64 2.29
C TRP A 35 -2.25 6.16 1.34
N ASN A 36 -2.83 7.30 1.70
CA ASN A 36 -3.72 8.03 0.82
C ASN A 36 -3.52 9.53 1.02
N ARG A 37 -3.70 10.32 -0.05
CA ARG A 37 -3.57 11.78 0.02
C ARG A 37 -4.46 12.41 1.10
N THR A 38 -5.64 11.85 1.32
CA THR A 38 -6.50 12.19 2.47
C THR A 38 -6.32 11.10 3.53
N ALA A 39 -5.57 11.41 4.59
CA ALA A 39 -5.21 10.48 5.67
C ALA A 39 -6.45 9.80 6.29
N LYS A 40 -7.51 10.57 6.53
CA LYS A 40 -8.77 10.08 7.08
C LYS A 40 -9.32 8.83 6.37
N LYS A 41 -9.18 8.73 5.04
CA LYS A 41 -9.66 7.54 4.32
C LYS A 41 -8.86 6.28 4.63
N ALA A 42 -7.56 6.42 4.88
CA ALA A 42 -6.71 5.30 5.27
C ALA A 42 -6.99 4.90 6.72
N ASP A 43 -7.20 5.88 7.60
CA ASP A 43 -7.56 5.63 9.00
C ASP A 43 -8.93 4.95 9.11
N ASP A 44 -9.94 5.41 8.38
CA ASP A 44 -11.27 4.77 8.37
C ASP A 44 -11.20 3.29 7.95
N VAL A 45 -10.28 2.94 7.02
CA VAL A 45 -10.06 1.54 6.60
C VAL A 45 -9.32 0.73 7.67
N LYS A 46 -8.32 1.34 8.32
CA LYS A 46 -7.60 0.71 9.43
C LYS A 46 -8.53 0.42 10.59
N ASP A 47 -9.37 1.37 10.99
CA ASP A 47 -10.30 1.21 12.11
C ASP A 47 -11.29 0.06 11.84
N GLN A 48 -11.84 -0.02 10.62
CA GLN A 48 -12.69 -1.14 10.19
C GLN A 48 -11.94 -2.49 10.20
N ALA A 49 -10.67 -2.49 9.81
CA ALA A 49 -9.85 -3.69 9.80
C ALA A 49 -9.50 -4.14 11.23
N GLU A 50 -9.27 -3.21 12.15
CA GLU A 50 -8.88 -3.53 13.53
C GLU A 50 -9.98 -4.29 14.28
N GLU A 51 -11.26 -4.05 13.96
CA GLU A 51 -12.40 -4.79 14.52
C GLU A 51 -12.41 -6.28 14.12
N THR A 52 -11.90 -6.60 12.93
CA THR A 52 -12.00 -7.94 12.34
C THR A 52 -10.67 -8.68 12.31
N SER A 53 -9.55 -7.96 12.23
CA SER A 53 -8.19 -8.48 12.10
C SER A 53 -7.16 -7.48 12.66
N PRO A 54 -7.01 -7.46 13.99
CA PRO A 54 -6.13 -6.52 14.70
C PRO A 54 -4.68 -6.55 14.20
N GLY A 55 -4.10 -5.37 13.99
CA GLY A 55 -2.69 -5.22 13.59
C GLY A 55 -2.35 -5.64 12.16
N GLN A 56 -3.35 -6.00 11.35
CA GLN A 56 -3.15 -6.39 9.95
C GLN A 56 -2.94 -5.19 9.03
N VAL A 57 -3.50 -4.03 9.38
CA VAL A 57 -3.42 -2.79 8.59
C VAL A 57 -2.62 -1.73 9.33
N ARG A 58 -1.65 -1.11 8.65
CA ARG A 58 -0.93 0.06 9.13
C ARG A 58 -1.09 1.23 8.17
N THR A 59 -1.24 2.43 8.70
CA THR A 59 -1.30 3.67 7.92
C THR A 59 0.02 4.43 8.05
N TRP A 60 0.43 5.07 6.96
CA TRP A 60 1.64 5.87 6.88
C TRP A 60 1.29 7.30 6.45
N SER A 61 2.11 8.26 6.86
CA SER A 61 1.92 9.68 6.53
C SER A 61 2.52 10.06 5.18
N ALA A 62 3.53 9.33 4.72
CA ALA A 62 4.16 9.54 3.42
C ALA A 62 4.12 8.27 2.54
N PRO A 63 4.01 8.42 1.20
CA PRO A 63 3.99 7.28 0.29
C PRO A 63 5.33 6.53 0.25
N CYS A 64 6.45 7.21 0.50
CA CYS A 64 7.78 6.60 0.57
C CYS A 64 7.87 5.56 1.70
N ASP A 65 7.22 5.81 2.84
CA ASP A 65 7.24 4.89 3.96
C ASP A 65 6.49 3.60 3.62
N VAL A 66 5.40 3.70 2.84
CA VAL A 66 4.70 2.51 2.33
C VAL A 66 5.62 1.70 1.43
N VAL A 67 6.37 2.34 0.53
CA VAL A 67 7.29 1.64 -0.37
C VAL A 67 8.41 0.96 0.42
N TYR A 68 9.01 1.65 1.39
CA TYR A 68 10.12 1.10 2.18
C TYR A 68 9.72 -0.07 3.09
N ASN A 69 8.48 -0.07 3.60
CA ASN A 69 7.99 -1.06 4.55
C ASN A 69 7.18 -2.20 3.89
N SER A 70 7.13 -2.27 2.55
CA SER A 70 6.32 -3.25 1.82
C SER A 70 7.11 -3.99 0.75
N ASP A 71 6.79 -5.26 0.54
CA ASP A 71 7.40 -6.10 -0.49
C ASP A 71 6.76 -5.93 -1.86
N ILE A 72 5.44 -5.66 -1.89
CA ILE A 72 4.64 -5.54 -3.12
C ILE A 72 3.85 -4.25 -3.03
N ILE A 73 4.05 -3.33 -3.99
CA ILE A 73 3.40 -2.02 -3.98
C ILE A 73 2.35 -1.93 -5.09
N PHE A 74 1.12 -1.57 -4.70
CA PHE A 74 0.06 -1.15 -5.60
C PHE A 74 -0.09 0.37 -5.54
N SER A 75 0.00 1.02 -6.70
CA SER A 75 -0.32 2.44 -6.84
C SER A 75 -1.59 2.58 -7.65
N CYS A 76 -2.63 3.14 -7.04
CA CYS A 76 -3.92 3.39 -7.68
C CYS A 76 -4.25 4.89 -7.58
N VAL A 77 -3.43 5.70 -8.25
CA VAL A 77 -3.57 7.16 -8.32
C VAL A 77 -3.94 7.58 -9.74
N SER A 78 -4.87 8.52 -9.87
CA SER A 78 -5.34 9.04 -11.15
C SER A 78 -4.47 10.19 -11.71
N ASP A 79 -3.59 10.78 -10.89
CA ASP A 79 -2.70 11.85 -11.31
C ASP A 79 -1.37 11.26 -11.82
N THR A 80 -1.08 11.48 -13.10
CA THR A 80 0.15 11.02 -13.76
C THR A 80 1.43 11.62 -13.15
N ARG A 81 1.36 12.80 -12.53
CA ARG A 81 2.49 13.40 -11.79
C ARG A 81 2.71 12.70 -10.45
N ALA A 82 1.63 12.34 -9.76
CA ALA A 82 1.73 11.56 -8.53
C ALA A 82 2.28 10.17 -8.81
N ALA A 83 1.81 9.51 -9.88
CA ALA A 83 2.32 8.22 -10.32
C ALA A 83 3.82 8.30 -10.68
N LYS A 84 4.23 9.31 -11.47
CA LYS A 84 5.64 9.53 -11.80
C LYS A 84 6.49 9.79 -10.55
N ASN A 85 6.02 10.57 -9.58
CA ASN A 85 6.77 10.79 -8.35
C ASN A 85 6.89 9.50 -7.51
N ILE A 86 5.88 8.64 -7.47
CA ILE A 86 5.97 7.35 -6.75
C ILE A 86 6.94 6.38 -7.44
N VAL A 87 6.98 6.39 -8.78
CA VAL A 87 7.84 5.49 -9.57
C VAL A 87 9.28 6.00 -9.70
N PHE A 88 9.47 7.31 -9.84
CA PHE A 88 10.76 7.94 -10.18
C PHE A 88 11.37 8.82 -9.08
N ALA A 89 10.65 9.18 -8.01
CA ALA A 89 11.30 9.85 -6.88
C ALA A 89 12.17 8.86 -6.11
N ASN A 90 13.11 9.39 -5.32
CA ASN A 90 14.26 8.75 -4.65
C ASN A 90 13.97 7.54 -3.72
N CYS A 91 12.75 6.98 -3.74
CA CYS A 91 12.30 5.75 -3.09
C CYS A 91 11.46 4.90 -4.05
N GLY A 92 11.75 4.96 -5.36
CA GLY A 92 10.95 4.35 -6.41
C GLY A 92 10.90 2.82 -6.31
N VAL A 93 9.74 2.26 -6.68
CA VAL A 93 9.46 0.81 -6.74
C VAL A 93 10.47 0.03 -7.61
N LEU A 94 11.22 0.73 -8.45
CA LEU A 94 12.38 0.21 -9.17
C LEU A 94 13.64 0.50 -8.34
N HIS A 95 14.14 -0.51 -7.63
CA HIS A 95 15.57 -0.53 -7.35
C HIS A 95 16.27 -0.55 -8.71
N GLN A 96 17.09 0.45 -8.99
CA GLN A 96 18.09 0.32 -10.04
C GLN A 96 18.95 -0.87 -9.60
N GLN A 97 18.75 -2.04 -10.19
CA GLN A 97 19.79 -3.06 -10.19
C GLN A 97 20.89 -2.46 -11.04
N ASP A 98 21.95 -1.98 -10.40
CA ASP A 98 23.20 -1.73 -11.09
C ASP A 98 23.66 -3.08 -11.65
N GLU A 99 23.30 -3.35 -12.91
CA GLU A 99 24.14 -4.17 -13.77
C GLU A 99 25.40 -3.35 -14.04
N ASN A 100 26.40 -3.51 -13.18
CA ASN A 100 27.79 -3.40 -13.60
C ASN A 100 28.68 -4.25 -12.70
N SER A 101 29.29 -5.22 -13.38
CA SER A 101 30.50 -6.00 -13.11
C SER A 101 31.36 -5.63 -11.90
#